data_AF-A0A4Z2GGP2-F1
#
_entry.id   AF-A0A4Z2GGP2-F1
#
_cell.length_a   1.000
_cell.length_b   1.000
_cell.length_c   1.000
_cell.angle_alpha   90.00
_cell.angle_beta   90.00
_cell.angle_gamma   90.00
#
_symmetry.space_group_name_H-M   'P 1'
#
loop_
_entity.id
_entity.type
_entity.pdbx_description
1 polymer ?
#
loop_
_entity_poly.entity_id
_entity_poly.type
_entity_poly.pdbx_seq_one_letter_code
_entity_poly.pdbx_strand_id
1 'polypeptide(L)'
;MGGGGSAPRTVSFGQDENEKVTVVEGVKLSEDVLRRMRESQGSDGSKTPPTGAAGGAGGGGGASATEVQEEIRKNFERQQALVQEQLERLAQKEREMGGASAGQGELSSALLMARGKAHEEQERAKMLERFL
;
A
#
# COMPACT_ATOMS: atom_id res chain seq x y z
N MET A 1 6.82 -36.44 -25.60
CA MET A 1 7.46 -37.19 -24.50
C MET A 1 8.05 -36.19 -23.53
N GLY A 2 7.51 -36.11 -22.31
CA GLY A 2 8.04 -35.24 -21.25
C GLY A 2 9.25 -35.90 -20.60
N GLY A 3 10.41 -35.25 -20.71
CA GLY A 3 11.66 -35.75 -20.14
C GLY A 3 11.61 -35.70 -18.61
N GLY A 4 11.36 -36.84 -17.99
CA GLY A 4 11.49 -37.05 -16.55
C GLY A 4 12.96 -37.13 -16.13
N GLY A 5 13.60 -35.98 -15.98
CA GLY A 5 14.88 -35.83 -15.30
C GLY A 5 14.70 -34.94 -14.08
N SER A 6 14.28 -35.50 -12.96
CA SER A 6 14.09 -34.77 -11.70
C SER A 6 15.44 -34.41 -11.07
N ALA A 7 16.16 -33.47 -11.67
CA ALA A 7 17.25 -32.78 -10.98
C ALA A 7 16.64 -31.86 -9.91
N PRO A 8 17.18 -31.82 -8.68
CA PRO A 8 16.66 -30.94 -7.64
C PRO A 8 16.72 -29.48 -8.12
N ARG A 9 15.57 -28.81 -8.13
CA ARG A 9 15.50 -27.37 -8.45
C ARG A 9 16.15 -26.60 -7.31
N THR A 10 17.17 -25.80 -7.62
CA THR A 10 17.86 -24.98 -6.64
C THR A 10 17.30 -23.56 -6.68
N VAL A 11 17.03 -23.00 -5.51
CA VAL A 11 16.51 -21.64 -5.35
C VAL A 11 17.59 -20.81 -4.68
N SER A 12 17.94 -19.69 -5.30
CA SER A 12 18.90 -18.71 -4.74
C SER A 12 18.17 -17.42 -4.39
N PHE A 13 18.60 -16.78 -3.31
CA PHE A 13 18.05 -15.48 -2.88
C PHE A 13 19.01 -14.36 -3.29
N GLY A 14 18.48 -13.32 -3.94
CA GLY A 14 19.20 -12.09 -4.24
C GLY A 14 18.64 -10.94 -3.42
N GLN A 15 19.51 -10.15 -2.79
CA GLN A 15 19.12 -8.91 -2.13
C GLN A 15 19.38 -7.74 -3.09
N ASP A 16 18.37 -6.90 -3.33
CA ASP A 16 18.50 -5.70 -4.17
C ASP A 16 19.01 -4.48 -3.39
N GLU A 17 19.22 -3.36 -4.08
CA GLU A 17 19.70 -2.09 -3.51
C GLU A 17 18.73 -1.46 -2.49
N ASN A 18 17.48 -1.92 -2.47
CA ASN A 18 16.45 -1.49 -1.54
C ASN A 18 16.25 -2.51 -0.41
N GLU A 19 17.24 -3.39 -0.19
CA GLU A 19 17.24 -4.46 0.79
C GLU A 19 16.09 -5.47 0.61
N LYS A 20 15.44 -5.52 -0.55
CA LYS A 20 14.36 -6.49 -0.82
C LYS A 20 14.95 -7.81 -1.24
N VAL A 21 14.40 -8.88 -0.66
CA VAL A 21 14.76 -10.26 -1.00
C VAL A 21 13.95 -10.71 -2.20
N THR A 22 14.63 -11.08 -3.28
CA THR A 22 14.06 -11.67 -4.48
C THR A 22 14.44 -13.15 -4.58
N VAL A 23 13.49 -13.97 -5.03
CA VAL A 23 13.68 -15.41 -5.22
C VAL A 23 14.05 -15.66 -6.68
N VAL A 24 15.23 -16.24 -6.91
CA VAL A 24 15.72 -16.59 -8.25
C VAL A 24 15.60 -18.12 -8.40
N GLU A 25 14.68 -18.57 -9.24
CA GLU A 25 14.53 -19.99 -9.61
C GLU A 25 15.51 -20.32 -10.74
N GLY A 26 16.46 -21.21 -10.47
CA GLY A 26 17.49 -21.61 -11.43
C GLY A 26 17.48 -23.12 -11.69
N VAL A 27 17.82 -23.51 -12.92
CA VAL A 27 18.08 -24.91 -13.27
C VAL A 27 19.58 -25.10 -13.43
N LYS A 28 20.18 -25.98 -12.62
CA LYS A 28 21.60 -26.30 -12.71
C LYS A 28 21.85 -27.19 -13.93
N LEU A 29 22.68 -26.73 -14.86
CA LEU A 29 23.09 -27.50 -16.03
C LEU A 29 24.09 -28.59 -15.63
N SER A 30 24.07 -29.74 -16.32
CA SER A 30 25.07 -30.79 -16.14
C SER A 30 26.41 -30.40 -16.77
N GLU A 31 27.50 -31.02 -16.30
CA GLU A 31 28.84 -30.75 -16.83
C GLU A 31 28.95 -31.03 -18.34
N ASP A 32 28.30 -32.09 -18.83
CA ASP A 32 28.26 -32.41 -20.27
C ASP A 32 27.63 -31.30 -21.11
N VAL A 33 26.56 -30.67 -20.59
CA VAL A 33 25.88 -29.55 -21.26
C VAL A 33 26.76 -28.30 -21.22
N LEU A 34 27.37 -28.00 -20.07
CA LEU A 34 28.29 -26.87 -19.93
C LEU A 34 29.51 -26.99 -20.86
N ARG A 35 30.08 -28.19 -20.96
CA ARG A 35 31.20 -28.48 -21.85
C ARG A 35 30.82 -28.27 -23.31
N ARG A 36 29.67 -28.80 -23.74
CA ARG A 36 29.17 -28.59 -25.11
C ARG A 36 28.90 -27.12 -25.40
N MET A 37 28.35 -26.35 -24.46
CA MET A 37 28.13 -24.91 -24.64
C MET A 37 29.45 -24.17 -24.84
N ARG A 38 30.47 -24.49 -24.05
CA ARG A 38 31.82 -23.92 -24.19
C ARG A 38 32.45 -24.26 -25.54
N GLU A 39 32.33 -25.52 -25.97
CA GLU A 39 32.84 -25.99 -27.27
C GLU A 39 32.06 -25.37 -28.45
N SER A 40 30.74 -25.19 -28.30
CA SER A 40 29.90 -24.52 -29.30
C SER A 40 30.20 -23.02 -29.42
N GLN A 41 30.60 -22.37 -28.32
CA GLN A 41 31.06 -20.98 -28.34
C GLN A 41 32.50 -20.83 -28.87
N GLY A 42 33.26 -21.93 -28.98
CA GLY A 42 34.60 -21.94 -29.55
C GLY A 42 34.66 -21.93 -31.08
N SER A 43 33.51 -21.97 -31.77
CA SER A 43 33.43 -22.07 -33.25
C SER A 43 33.02 -20.77 -33.95
N ASP A 44 32.77 -19.67 -33.21
CA ASP A 44 32.42 -18.37 -33.78
C ASP A 44 33.38 -17.29 -33.27
N GLY A 45 34.60 -17.32 -33.82
CA GLY A 45 35.51 -16.20 -33.75
C GLY A 45 34.91 -15.01 -34.52
N SER A 46 34.76 -13.89 -33.83
CA SER A 46 34.45 -12.55 -34.35
C SER A 46 33.00 -12.25 -34.76
N LYS A 47 32.12 -12.09 -33.76
CA LYS A 47 31.15 -10.99 -33.83
C LYS A 47 30.80 -10.49 -32.44
N THR A 48 31.41 -9.36 -32.08
CA THR A 48 30.80 -8.42 -31.15
C THR A 48 29.36 -8.18 -31.61
N PRO A 49 28.34 -8.36 -30.74
CA PRO A 49 27.00 -7.93 -31.11
C PRO A 49 27.05 -6.41 -31.29
N PRO A 50 26.49 -5.86 -32.39
CA PRO A 50 26.30 -4.43 -32.46
C PRO A 50 25.40 -4.03 -31.30
N THR A 51 25.98 -3.25 -30.38
CA THR A 51 25.22 -2.21 -29.68
C THR A 51 24.41 -1.48 -30.75
N GLY A 52 23.08 -1.67 -30.72
CA GLY A 52 22.21 -1.25 -31.80
C GLY A 52 20.80 -1.77 -31.60
N ALA A 53 19.97 -0.94 -30.97
CA ALA A 53 18.55 -1.09 -30.78
C ALA A 53 17.79 -1.53 -32.04
N ALA A 54 16.78 -2.38 -31.87
CA ALA A 54 15.37 -2.10 -32.17
C ALA A 54 14.56 -3.42 -32.22
N GLY A 55 13.46 -3.47 -31.45
CA GLY A 55 12.54 -4.61 -31.54
C GLY A 55 11.51 -4.76 -30.42
N GLY A 56 11.41 -3.83 -29.48
CA GLY A 56 10.26 -3.70 -28.58
C GLY A 56 9.71 -2.29 -28.69
N ALA A 57 8.85 -2.05 -29.68
CA ALA A 57 8.06 -0.82 -29.74
C ALA A 57 7.04 -0.84 -28.59
N GLY A 58 7.46 -0.34 -27.44
CA GLY A 58 6.63 0.25 -26.41
C GLY A 58 7.28 1.58 -26.08
N GLY A 59 6.80 2.65 -26.70
CA GLY A 59 7.40 3.98 -26.61
C GLY A 59 7.58 4.42 -25.15
N GLY A 60 8.81 4.78 -24.83
CA GLY A 60 9.18 5.43 -23.58
C GLY A 60 10.58 5.94 -23.79
N GLY A 61 10.70 7.12 -24.40
CA GLY A 61 11.96 7.86 -24.39
C GLY A 61 12.45 7.87 -22.95
N GLY A 62 13.71 7.44 -22.75
CA GLY A 62 14.30 7.37 -21.42
C GLY A 62 14.11 8.72 -20.77
N ALA A 63 13.24 8.77 -19.76
CA ALA A 63 13.09 9.93 -18.92
C ALA A 63 14.50 10.27 -18.44
N SER A 64 14.96 11.47 -18.80
CA SER A 64 16.21 12.02 -18.30
C SER A 64 16.21 11.90 -16.77
N ALA A 65 17.39 11.78 -16.15
CA ALA A 65 17.48 11.66 -14.69
C ALA A 65 16.69 12.77 -13.96
N THR A 66 16.57 13.94 -14.60
CA THR A 66 15.73 15.07 -14.19
C THR A 66 14.23 14.77 -14.26
N GLU A 67 13.73 14.18 -15.35
CA GLU A 67 12.33 13.76 -15.47
C GLU A 67 11.96 12.69 -14.42
N VAL A 68 12.86 11.73 -14.20
CA VAL A 68 12.68 10.71 -13.14
C VAL A 68 12.62 11.37 -11.75
N GLN A 69 13.48 12.36 -11.49
CA GLN A 69 13.50 13.09 -10.22
C GLN A 69 12.22 13.94 -10.02
N GLU A 70 11.71 14.55 -11.08
CA GLU A 70 10.44 15.28 -11.07
C GLU A 70 9.25 14.34 -10.83
N GLU A 71 9.24 13.15 -11.44
CA GLU A 71 8.22 12.14 -11.19
C GLU A 71 8.22 11.67 -9.73
N ILE A 72 9.40 11.46 -9.14
CA ILE A 72 9.53 11.10 -7.72
C ILE A 72 8.95 12.22 -6.84
N ARG A 73 9.29 13.48 -7.11
CA ARG A 73 8.76 14.64 -6.37
C ARG A 73 7.24 14.72 -6.47
N LYS A 74 6.70 14.56 -7.68
CA LYS A 74 5.26 14.59 -7.94
C LYS A 74 4.52 13.45 -7.25
N ASN A 75 5.10 12.26 -7.21
CA ASN A 75 4.54 11.11 -6.50
C ASN A 75 4.53 11.35 -4.99
N PHE A 76 5.59 11.92 -4.43
CA PHE A 76 5.64 12.27 -3.02
C PHE A 76 4.56 13.29 -2.64
N GLU A 77 4.39 14.36 -3.44
CA GLU A 77 3.36 15.37 -3.22
C GLU A 77 1.94 14.76 -3.27
N ARG A 78 1.69 13.88 -4.25
CA ARG A 78 0.42 13.14 -4.34
C ARG A 78 0.16 12.28 -3.11
N GLN A 79 1.18 11.55 -2.64
CA GLN A 79 1.07 10.74 -1.42
C GLN A 79 0.78 11.61 -0.20
N GLN A 80 1.43 12.77 -0.11
CA GLN A 80 1.19 13.72 0.97
C GLN A 80 -0.25 14.25 0.97
N ALA A 81 -0.78 14.57 -0.22
CA ALA A 81 -2.18 14.99 -0.38
C ALA A 81 -3.17 13.88 0.03
N LEU A 82 -2.93 12.62 -0.37
CA LEU A 82 -3.77 11.49 0.04
C LEU A 82 -3.78 11.27 1.55
N VAL A 83 -2.64 11.46 2.22
CA VAL A 83 -2.57 11.36 3.69
C VAL A 83 -3.35 12.50 4.34
N GLN A 84 -3.23 13.73 3.85
CA GLN A 84 -4.02 14.87 4.34
C GLN A 84 -5.52 14.62 4.16
N GLU A 85 -5.95 14.16 2.99
CA GLU A 85 -7.35 13.81 2.72
C GLU A 85 -7.87 12.72 3.67
N GLN A 86 -7.08 11.68 3.94
CA GLN A 86 -7.47 10.64 4.90
C GLN A 86 -7.61 11.18 6.32
N LEU A 87 -6.73 12.09 6.75
CA LEU A 87 -6.84 12.76 8.04
C LEU A 87 -8.08 13.64 8.12
N GLU A 88 -8.37 14.42 7.07
CA GLU A 88 -9.57 15.25 7.00
C GLU A 88 -10.84 14.40 7.02
N ARG A 89 -10.85 13.30 6.27
CA ARG A 89 -11.96 12.34 6.25
C ARG A 89 -12.16 11.67 7.61
N LEU A 90 -11.08 11.36 8.32
CA LEU A 90 -11.14 10.86 9.69
C LEU A 90 -11.67 11.93 10.64
N ALA A 91 -11.19 13.17 10.57
CA ALA A 91 -11.67 14.27 11.40
C ALA A 91 -13.14 14.60 11.13
N GLN A 92 -13.57 14.53 9.86
CA GLN A 92 -14.98 14.68 9.49
C GLN A 92 -15.81 13.53 10.04
N LYS A 93 -15.34 12.29 9.88
CA LYS A 93 -15.99 11.11 10.45
C LYS A 93 -16.04 11.18 11.97
N GLU A 94 -15.03 11.74 12.64
CA GLU A 94 -15.04 12.00 14.09
C GLU A 94 -16.00 13.13 14.45
N ARG A 95 -16.18 14.15 13.61
CA ARG A 95 -17.27 15.14 13.82
C ARG A 95 -18.64 14.56 13.56
N GLU A 96 -18.80 13.63 12.63
CA GLU A 96 -20.09 13.00 12.32
C GLU A 96 -20.42 11.89 13.35
N MET A 97 -19.43 11.13 13.80
CA MET A 97 -19.56 10.03 14.76
C MET A 97 -19.45 10.50 16.21
N GLY A 98 -18.55 11.45 16.48
CA GLY A 98 -18.32 12.07 17.79
C GLY A 98 -19.08 13.38 17.99
N GLY A 99 -19.47 14.10 16.93
CA GLY A 99 -20.37 15.27 17.04
C GLY A 99 -21.86 14.90 17.04
N ALA A 100 -22.23 13.70 16.58
CA ALA A 100 -23.56 13.16 16.81
C ALA A 100 -23.73 12.52 18.20
N SER A 101 -22.66 12.26 18.95
CA SER A 101 -22.76 11.59 20.25
C SER A 101 -21.98 12.19 21.44
N ALA A 102 -20.74 12.63 21.34
CA ALA A 102 -19.87 12.52 22.52
C ALA A 102 -19.78 13.71 23.50
N GLY A 103 -20.72 14.67 23.51
CA GLY A 103 -20.72 15.64 24.61
C GLY A 103 -21.74 16.74 24.48
N GLN A 104 -21.61 17.64 23.52
CA GLN A 104 -22.35 18.90 23.60
C GLN A 104 -23.86 18.76 23.25
N GLY A 105 -24.20 17.93 22.27
CA GLY A 105 -25.59 17.68 21.86
C GLY A 105 -26.34 16.74 22.81
N GLU A 106 -25.72 15.62 23.20
CA GLU A 106 -26.31 14.68 24.15
C GLU A 106 -26.43 15.28 25.55
N LEU A 107 -25.42 16.03 26.04
CA LEU A 107 -25.54 16.73 27.33
C LEU A 107 -26.64 17.79 27.28
N SER A 108 -26.78 18.53 26.17
CA SER A 108 -27.84 19.52 26.03
C SER A 108 -29.25 18.89 26.02
N SER A 109 -29.43 17.78 25.30
CA SER A 109 -30.70 17.05 25.24
C SER A 109 -31.04 16.35 26.57
N ALA A 110 -30.06 15.69 27.19
CA ALA A 110 -30.22 15.06 28.50
C ALA A 110 -30.52 16.09 29.60
N LEU A 111 -29.85 17.25 29.57
CA LEU A 111 -30.10 18.36 30.50
C LEU A 111 -31.53 18.92 30.33
N LEU A 112 -32.00 19.07 29.09
CA LEU A 112 -33.36 19.55 28.82
C LEU A 112 -34.42 18.59 29.39
N MET A 113 -34.23 17.28 29.20
CA MET A 113 -35.12 16.25 29.74
C MET A 113 -35.04 16.16 31.27
N ALA A 114 -33.85 16.24 31.85
CA ALA A 114 -33.66 16.23 33.31
C ALA A 114 -34.38 17.41 33.98
N ARG A 115 -34.31 18.61 33.37
CA ARG A 115 -35.01 19.80 33.87
C ARG A 115 -36.52 19.65 33.85
N GLY A 116 -37.08 19.03 32.80
CA GLY A 116 -38.52 18.75 32.71
C GLY A 116 -39.00 17.81 33.81
N LYS A 117 -38.28 16.71 34.03
CA LYS A 117 -38.59 15.72 35.08
C LYS A 117 -38.50 16.32 36.49
N ALA A 118 -37.46 17.11 36.76
CA ALA A 118 -37.29 17.78 38.05
C ALA A 118 -38.46 18.74 38.35
N HIS A 119 -38.93 19.47 37.34
CA HIS A 119 -40.10 20.35 37.50
C HIS A 119 -41.39 19.55 37.75
N GLU A 120 -41.60 18.45 37.04
CA GLU A 120 -42.75 17.57 37.23
C GLU A 120 -42.77 16.94 38.64
N GLU A 121 -41.60 16.50 39.13
CA GLU A 121 -41.44 15.96 40.47
C GLU A 121 -41.67 17.04 41.55
N GLN A 122 -41.18 18.26 41.32
CA GLN A 122 -41.42 19.38 42.23
C GLN A 122 -42.90 19.73 42.36
N GLU A 123 -43.66 19.73 41.27
CA GLU A 123 -45.11 19.97 41.31
C GLU A 123 -45.85 18.82 41.99
N ARG A 124 -45.41 17.57 41.79
CA ARG A 124 -45.93 16.42 42.55
C ARG A 124 -45.67 16.55 44.05
N ALA A 125 -44.46 16.96 44.44
CA ALA A 125 -44.10 17.15 45.85
C ALA A 125 -44.98 18.22 46.50
N LYS A 126 -45.19 19.38 45.84
CA LYS A 126 -46.08 20.44 46.33
C LYS A 126 -47.52 19.98 46.50
N MET A 127 -48.02 19.10 45.61
CA MET A 127 -49.34 18.51 45.78
C MET A 127 -49.40 17.60 47.00
N LEU A 128 -48.40 16.75 47.20
CA LEU A 128 -48.34 15.88 48.37
C LEU A 128 -48.24 16.68 49.68
N GLU A 129 -47.51 17.79 49.69
CA GLU A 129 -47.45 18.73 50.82
C GLU A 129 -48.80 19.41 51.12
N ARG A 130 -49.70 19.54 50.14
CA ARG A 130 -51.07 20.05 50.38
C ARG A 130 -52.01 19.01 50.98
N PHE A 131 -51.63 17.73 50.98
CA PHE A 131 -52.44 16.63 51.52
C PHE A 131 -51.88 16.07 52.83
N LEU A 132 -50.85 16.69 53.40
CA LEU A 132 -50.33 16.50 54.75
C LEU A 132 -50.82 17.63 55.67
#